data_AF-T0VGS7-F1
#
_entry.id   AF-T0VGS7-F1
#
_cell.length_a   1.000
_cell.length_b   1.000
_cell.length_c   1.000
_cell.angle_alpha   90.00
_cell.angle_beta   90.00
_cell.angle_gamma   90.00
#
_symmetry.space_group_name_H-M   'P 1'
#
loop_
_entity.id
_entity.type
_entity.pdbx_description
1 polymer ?
#
loop_
_entity_poly.entity_id
_entity_poly.type
_entity_poly.pdbx_seq_one_letter_code
_entity_poly.pdbx_strand_id
1 'polypeptide(L)'
;MWGICYHEKKIIIFSLFFLSFFFLLITPKTSAATFQSGIEDNFKLLGGNVTLLEQEAQQLANQTKAGVFVVTTDSSTSASQMAKTYLADKVGAKNNGVVLVINMNLRKVYIWATGNLKYYLPSSRIEKTLDIVQPELSSDNYYQAVSGFFDQVSKYYQAGIPTTRKYTVNSQTGAITFHRSFQPLSILIAVVISLIAASGFVWTIYRRYQMKDAHAVWRYDYGRNGNLQLHQREDILVNTFITTRIIPRPSSDNNSFSDGSGGGRSF
;
A
#
# COMPACT_ATOMS: atom_id res chain seq x y z
N MET A 1 17.03 -33.96 17.09
CA MET A 1 15.92 -33.79 16.12
C MET A 1 15.16 -32.46 16.24
N TRP A 2 15.63 -31.47 17.01
CA TRP A 2 14.96 -30.16 17.17
C TRP A 2 15.57 -29.01 16.34
N GLY A 3 16.83 -29.14 15.88
CA GLY A 3 17.52 -28.09 15.11
C GLY A 3 17.10 -27.99 13.64
N ILE A 4 16.72 -29.12 13.02
CA ILE A 4 16.37 -29.19 11.58
C ILE A 4 15.01 -28.49 11.33
N CYS A 5 14.03 -28.67 12.23
CA CYS A 5 12.71 -28.05 12.11
C CYS A 5 12.71 -26.52 12.29
N TYR A 6 13.70 -25.96 13.01
CA TYR A 6 13.80 -24.51 13.20
C TYR A 6 14.41 -23.79 11.99
N HIS A 7 15.34 -24.44 11.30
CA HIS A 7 15.98 -23.89 10.10
C HIS A 7 15.03 -23.84 8.90
N GLU A 8 14.20 -24.88 8.70
CA GLU A 8 13.20 -24.91 7.62
C GLU A 8 12.14 -23.82 7.78
N LYS A 9 11.69 -23.53 9.01
CA LYS A 9 10.71 -22.47 9.27
C LYS A 9 11.25 -21.07 8.94
N LYS A 10 12.52 -20.80 9.23
CA LYS A 10 13.17 -19.53 8.85
C LYS A 10 13.29 -19.38 7.34
N ILE A 11 13.62 -20.46 6.63
CA ILE A 11 13.73 -20.47 5.16
C ILE A 11 12.35 -20.26 4.52
N ILE A 12 11.29 -20.88 5.04
CA ILE A 12 9.92 -20.70 4.55
C ILE A 12 9.42 -19.26 4.77
N ILE A 13 9.69 -18.65 5.93
CA ILE A 13 9.32 -17.26 6.22
C ILE A 13 10.11 -16.29 5.33
N PHE A 14 11.40 -16.53 5.12
CA PHE A 14 12.23 -15.70 4.24
C PHE A 14 11.79 -15.82 2.77
N SER A 15 11.41 -17.02 2.33
CA SER A 15 10.85 -17.28 0.99
C SER A 15 9.50 -16.58 0.77
N LEU A 16 8.59 -16.63 1.75
CA LEU A 16 7.31 -15.92 1.70
C LEU A 16 7.49 -14.39 1.69
N PHE A 17 8.46 -13.87 2.44
CA PHE A 17 8.79 -12.44 2.42
C PHE A 17 9.35 -12.03 1.05
N PHE A 18 10.24 -12.83 0.46
CA PHE A 18 10.81 -12.57 -0.85
C PHE A 18 9.78 -12.69 -1.98
N LEU A 19 8.84 -13.63 -1.87
CA LEU A 19 7.72 -13.81 -2.82
C LEU A 19 6.73 -12.64 -2.75
N SER A 20 6.42 -12.15 -1.54
CA SER A 20 5.60 -10.96 -1.35
C SER A 20 6.27 -9.69 -1.89
N PHE A 21 7.59 -9.58 -1.74
CA PHE A 21 8.37 -8.47 -2.27
C PHE A 21 8.47 -8.52 -3.81
N PHE A 22 8.61 -9.73 -4.36
CA PHE A 22 8.58 -9.98 -5.81
C PHE A 22 7.24 -9.57 -6.43
N PHE A 23 6.12 -9.85 -5.75
CA PHE A 23 4.79 -9.43 -6.22
C PHE A 23 4.57 -7.91 -6.14
N LEU A 24 5.28 -7.21 -5.25
CA LEU A 24 5.23 -5.74 -5.12
C LEU A 24 6.05 -5.03 -6.21
N LEU A 25 7.03 -5.71 -6.81
CA LEU A 25 7.84 -5.22 -7.94
C LEU A 25 7.19 -5.45 -9.31
N ILE A 26 6.22 -6.38 -9.40
CA ILE A 26 5.40 -6.59 -10.60
C ILE A 26 4.19 -5.67 -10.52
N THR A 27 4.42 -4.36 -10.49
CA THR A 27 3.33 -3.44 -10.84
C THR A 27 3.07 -3.62 -12.33
N PRO A 28 1.85 -3.95 -12.78
CA PRO A 28 1.55 -3.89 -14.21
C PRO A 28 1.87 -2.47 -14.67
N LYS A 29 2.71 -2.33 -15.70
CA LYS A 29 2.82 -1.08 -16.45
C LYS A 29 1.44 -0.83 -17.04
N THR A 30 0.61 -0.11 -16.30
CA THR A 30 -0.67 0.35 -16.81
C THR A 30 -0.34 1.23 -18.01
N SER A 31 -0.77 0.80 -19.19
CA SER A 31 -0.74 1.65 -20.38
C SER A 31 -1.37 2.96 -19.96
N ALA A 32 -0.59 4.05 -19.97
CA ALA A 32 -1.10 5.36 -19.68
C ALA A 32 -2.25 5.60 -20.66
N ALA A 33 -3.46 5.83 -20.14
CA ALA A 33 -4.49 6.44 -20.95
C ALA A 33 -3.90 7.78 -21.40
N THR A 34 -3.48 7.88 -22.66
CA THR A 34 -2.95 9.13 -23.20
C THR A 34 -4.13 10.08 -23.28
N PHE A 35 -4.16 11.04 -22.35
CA PHE A 35 -5.18 12.07 -22.36
C PHE A 35 -4.94 12.96 -23.58
N GLN A 36 -6.01 13.27 -24.30
CA GLN A 36 -5.90 14.03 -25.54
C GLN A 36 -5.43 15.45 -25.25
N SER A 37 -4.36 15.89 -25.91
CA SER A 37 -3.91 17.27 -25.94
C SER A 37 -3.87 17.77 -27.37
N GLY A 38 -4.04 19.08 -27.57
CA GLY A 38 -3.96 19.64 -28.91
C GLY A 38 -3.92 21.17 -28.92
N ILE A 39 -3.08 21.72 -29.79
CA ILE A 39 -2.96 23.15 -30.02
C ILE A 39 -3.38 23.44 -31.46
N GLU A 40 -4.49 24.15 -31.62
CA GLU A 40 -5.00 24.58 -32.92
C GLU A 40 -4.60 26.04 -33.15
N ASP A 41 -3.45 26.23 -33.77
CA ASP A 41 -2.92 27.54 -34.17
C ASP A 41 -3.34 27.89 -35.60
N ASN A 42 -4.59 28.32 -35.78
CA ASN A 42 -5.14 28.67 -37.08
C ASN A 42 -4.44 29.89 -37.73
N PHE A 43 -3.70 30.67 -36.93
CA PHE A 43 -3.07 31.93 -37.37
C PHE A 43 -1.55 31.91 -37.34
N LYS A 44 -0.92 30.78 -36.99
CA LYS A 44 0.54 30.66 -36.81
C LYS A 44 1.10 31.69 -35.81
N LEU A 45 0.30 32.12 -34.85
CA LEU A 45 0.66 33.12 -33.84
C LEU A 45 1.71 32.59 -32.85
N LEU A 46 1.74 31.27 -32.66
CA LEU A 46 2.67 30.58 -31.76
C LEU A 46 4.01 30.27 -32.46
N GLY A 47 4.11 30.53 -33.77
CA GLY A 47 5.35 30.43 -34.54
C GLY A 47 5.98 29.04 -34.52
N GLY A 48 7.32 28.99 -34.48
CA GLY A 48 8.09 27.73 -34.46
C GLY A 48 8.06 26.97 -33.12
N ASN A 49 7.43 27.52 -32.09
CA ASN A 49 7.46 26.98 -30.73
C ASN A 49 6.26 26.07 -30.41
N VAL A 50 5.36 25.82 -31.37
CA VAL A 50 4.17 24.98 -31.21
C VAL A 50 4.54 23.57 -30.72
N THR A 51 5.63 23.00 -31.23
CA THR A 51 6.08 21.65 -30.84
C THR A 51 6.45 21.55 -29.35
N LEU A 52 7.05 22.60 -28.78
CA LEU A 52 7.37 22.66 -27.35
C LEU A 52 6.09 22.78 -26.51
N LEU A 53 5.16 23.64 -26.94
CA LEU A 53 3.87 23.80 -26.26
C LEU A 53 3.01 22.53 -26.36
N GLU A 54 3.07 21.78 -27.46
CA GLU A 54 2.39 20.49 -27.59
C GLU A 54 2.95 19.46 -26.62
N GLN A 55 4.27 19.41 -26.44
CA GLN A 55 4.91 18.56 -25.44
C GLN A 55 4.49 18.96 -24.02
N GLU A 56 4.48 20.26 -23.72
CA GLU A 56 4.03 20.78 -22.42
C GLU A 56 2.54 20.45 -22.16
N ALA A 57 1.69 20.63 -23.17
CA ALA A 57 0.28 20.28 -23.11
C ALA A 57 0.07 18.78 -22.88
N GLN A 58 0.86 17.92 -23.52
CA GLN A 58 0.80 16.46 -23.33
C GLN A 58 1.28 16.06 -21.93
N GLN A 59 2.36 16.67 -21.43
CA GLN A 59 2.82 16.45 -20.07
C GLN A 59 1.75 16.87 -19.05
N LEU A 60 1.14 18.03 -19.26
CA LEU A 60 0.06 18.53 -18.40
C LEU A 60 -1.18 17.64 -18.48
N ALA A 61 -1.55 17.15 -19.66
CA ALA A 61 -2.68 16.24 -19.83
C ALA A 61 -2.45 14.92 -19.07
N ASN A 62 -1.23 14.38 -19.12
CA ASN A 62 -0.83 13.20 -18.37
C ASN A 62 -0.82 13.42 -16.85
N GLN A 63 -0.32 14.58 -16.40
CA GLN A 63 -0.32 14.95 -14.98
C GLN A 63 -1.75 15.15 -14.43
N THR A 64 -2.57 15.90 -15.16
CA THR A 64 -3.92 16.27 -14.69
C THR A 64 -4.98 15.20 -14.94
N LYS A 65 -4.66 14.20 -15.78
CA LYS A 65 -5.60 13.18 -16.26
C LYS A 65 -6.83 13.81 -16.93
N ALA A 66 -6.58 14.86 -17.70
CA ALA A 66 -7.60 15.66 -18.36
C ALA A 66 -7.08 16.10 -19.74
N GLY A 67 -7.99 16.28 -20.70
CA GLY A 67 -7.61 16.78 -22.00
C GLY A 67 -7.26 18.27 -21.95
N VAL A 68 -6.13 18.67 -22.53
CA VAL A 68 -5.64 20.06 -22.49
C VAL A 68 -5.57 20.61 -23.91
N PHE A 69 -6.33 21.67 -24.17
CA PHE A 69 -6.41 22.25 -25.50
C PHE A 69 -6.19 23.74 -25.51
N VAL A 70 -5.60 24.22 -26.60
CA VAL A 70 -5.46 25.65 -26.89
C VAL A 70 -5.95 25.89 -28.30
N VAL A 71 -6.81 26.87 -28.50
CA VAL A 71 -7.40 27.17 -29.80
C VAL A 71 -7.31 28.66 -30.05
N THR A 72 -6.78 29.02 -31.21
CA THR A 72 -6.82 30.39 -31.74
C THR A 72 -7.88 30.48 -32.83
N THR A 73 -8.70 31.54 -32.80
CA THR A 73 -9.80 31.72 -33.76
C THR A 73 -10.02 33.19 -34.08
N ASP A 74 -10.65 33.49 -35.21
CA ASP A 74 -11.16 34.80 -35.62
C ASP A 74 -12.69 34.79 -35.82
N SER A 75 -13.37 33.73 -35.37
CA SER A 75 -14.82 33.63 -35.52
C SER A 75 -15.52 34.79 -34.82
N SER A 76 -16.61 35.29 -35.40
CA SER A 76 -17.54 36.21 -34.75
C SER A 76 -18.29 35.57 -33.57
N THR A 77 -18.21 34.25 -33.43
CA THR A 77 -18.78 33.50 -32.31
C THR A 77 -18.08 33.88 -31.01
N SER A 78 -18.84 34.02 -29.92
CA SER A 78 -18.27 34.32 -28.61
C SER A 78 -17.26 33.24 -28.18
N ALA A 79 -16.12 33.66 -27.62
CA ALA A 79 -15.06 32.75 -27.16
C ALA A 79 -15.56 31.72 -26.13
N SER A 80 -16.56 32.11 -25.32
CA SER A 80 -17.18 31.22 -24.33
C SER A 80 -18.03 30.13 -24.93
N GLN A 81 -18.80 30.44 -25.98
CA GLN A 81 -19.60 29.44 -26.69
C GLN A 81 -18.69 28.47 -27.44
N MET A 82 -17.66 28.99 -28.11
CA MET A 82 -16.68 28.16 -28.79
C MET A 82 -15.93 27.23 -27.83
N ALA A 83 -15.48 27.73 -26.68
CA ALA A 83 -14.81 26.90 -25.68
C ALA A 83 -15.67 25.73 -25.21
N LYS A 84 -16.98 25.96 -25.02
CA LYS A 84 -17.93 24.92 -24.59
C LYS A 84 -18.17 23.88 -25.68
N THR A 85 -18.40 24.30 -26.93
CA THR A 85 -18.65 23.37 -28.04
C THR A 85 -17.38 22.58 -28.35
N TYR A 86 -16.23 23.24 -28.41
CA TYR A 86 -14.95 22.59 -28.71
C TYR A 86 -14.59 21.49 -27.70
N LEU A 87 -14.73 21.76 -26.39
CA LEU A 87 -14.49 20.75 -25.36
C LEU A 87 -15.52 19.61 -25.41
N ALA A 88 -16.78 19.93 -25.70
CA ALA A 88 -17.82 18.92 -25.85
C ALA A 88 -17.55 17.98 -27.02
N ASP A 89 -17.02 18.50 -28.13
CA ASP A 89 -16.72 17.73 -29.34
C ASP A 89 -15.46 16.87 -29.18
N LYS A 90 -14.38 17.43 -28.62
CA LYS A 90 -13.10 16.71 -28.48
C LYS A 90 -13.12 15.70 -27.35
N VAL A 91 -13.58 16.11 -26.18
CA VAL A 91 -13.44 15.33 -24.94
C VAL A 91 -14.77 14.70 -24.52
N GLY A 92 -15.90 15.32 -24.86
CA GLY A 92 -17.22 14.92 -24.39
C GLY A 92 -17.64 15.68 -23.12
N ALA A 93 -18.93 16.04 -23.04
CA ALA A 93 -19.45 16.96 -22.02
C ALA A 93 -19.21 16.54 -20.55
N LYS A 94 -19.00 15.25 -20.27
CA LYS A 94 -18.78 14.70 -18.93
C LYS A 94 -17.32 14.36 -18.61
N ASN A 95 -16.44 14.44 -19.60
CA ASN A 95 -15.04 14.05 -19.44
C ASN A 95 -14.19 15.24 -18.99
N ASN A 96 -13.04 14.93 -18.38
CA ASN A 96 -12.16 15.93 -17.81
C ASN A 96 -11.39 16.64 -18.92
N GLY A 97 -11.52 17.97 -18.99
CA GLY A 97 -10.72 18.75 -19.93
C GLY A 97 -10.70 20.22 -19.61
N VAL A 98 -9.74 20.93 -20.18
CA VAL A 98 -9.64 22.39 -20.16
C VAL A 98 -9.25 22.88 -21.55
N VAL A 99 -9.84 23.99 -21.95
CA VAL A 99 -9.51 24.69 -23.19
C VAL A 99 -9.25 26.16 -22.91
N LEU A 100 -8.19 26.68 -23.51
CA LEU A 100 -7.94 28.11 -23.66
C LEU A 100 -8.32 28.51 -25.09
N VAL A 101 -9.31 29.40 -25.22
CA VAL A 101 -9.71 29.97 -26.51
C VAL A 101 -9.23 31.41 -26.59
N ILE A 102 -8.43 31.72 -27.60
CA ILE A 102 -7.97 33.06 -27.93
C ILE A 102 -8.72 33.49 -29.19
N ASN A 103 -9.71 34.36 -29.03
CA ASN A 103 -10.46 34.93 -30.15
C ASN A 103 -9.83 36.28 -30.56
N MET A 104 -9.20 36.30 -31.72
CA MET A 104 -8.47 37.44 -32.27
C MET A 104 -9.41 38.53 -32.82
N ASN A 105 -10.58 38.15 -33.34
CA ASN A 105 -11.56 39.09 -33.90
C ASN A 105 -12.21 39.92 -32.80
N LEU A 106 -12.72 39.24 -31.76
CA LEU A 106 -13.33 39.90 -30.61
C LEU A 106 -12.30 40.38 -29.58
N ARG A 107 -11.01 40.07 -29.77
CA ARG A 107 -9.90 40.27 -28.81
C ARG A 107 -10.27 39.79 -27.41
N LYS A 108 -10.91 38.62 -27.33
CA LYS A 108 -11.38 38.01 -26.07
C LYS A 108 -10.71 36.67 -25.87
N VAL A 109 -10.19 36.47 -24.67
CA VAL A 109 -9.69 35.19 -24.19
C VAL A 109 -10.71 34.57 -23.24
N TYR A 110 -10.90 33.25 -23.33
CA TYR A 110 -11.78 32.53 -22.45
C TYR A 110 -11.20 31.16 -22.09
N ILE A 111 -11.31 30.80 -20.81
CA ILE A 111 -10.91 29.48 -20.31
C ILE A 111 -12.17 28.74 -19.88
N TRP A 112 -12.32 27.51 -20.35
CA TRP A 112 -13.40 26.63 -19.94
C TRP A 112 -12.84 25.30 -19.45
N ALA A 113 -13.38 24.78 -18.35
CA ALA A 113 -13.00 23.49 -17.78
C ALA A 113 -14.25 22.62 -17.56
N THR A 114 -14.14 21.33 -17.86
CA THR A 114 -15.20 20.32 -17.75
C THR A 114 -14.78 19.15 -16.84
N GLY A 115 -15.77 18.32 -16.49
CA GLY A 115 -15.57 17.16 -15.62
C GLY A 115 -15.08 17.55 -14.22
N ASN A 116 -14.17 16.75 -13.67
CA ASN A 116 -13.59 16.99 -12.36
C ASN A 116 -12.64 18.19 -12.33
N LEU A 117 -12.08 18.58 -13.49
CA LEU A 117 -11.10 19.66 -13.56
C LEU A 117 -11.72 21.02 -13.23
N LYS A 118 -13.03 21.20 -13.46
CA LYS A 118 -13.81 22.37 -13.02
C LYS A 118 -13.67 22.65 -11.52
N TYR A 119 -13.47 21.62 -10.69
CA TYR A 119 -13.28 21.79 -9.24
C TYR A 119 -11.88 22.28 -8.88
N TYR A 120 -10.88 21.97 -9.70
CA TYR A 120 -9.52 22.47 -9.55
C TYR A 120 -9.38 23.90 -10.11
N LEU A 121 -10.20 24.24 -11.11
CA LEU A 121 -10.27 25.55 -11.77
C LEU A 121 -11.67 26.19 -11.62
N PRO A 122 -12.08 26.59 -10.40
CA PRO A 122 -13.24 27.45 -10.22
C PRO A 122 -13.02 28.82 -10.86
N SER A 123 -14.10 29.58 -11.04
CA SER A 123 -14.08 30.92 -11.66
C SER A 123 -12.99 31.84 -11.10
N SER A 124 -12.78 31.86 -9.79
CA SER A 124 -11.75 32.70 -9.16
C SER A 124 -10.31 32.30 -9.52
N ARG A 125 -10.06 31.02 -9.79
CA ARG A 125 -8.75 30.55 -10.28
C ARG A 125 -8.60 30.83 -11.77
N ILE A 126 -9.69 30.68 -12.54
CA ILE A 126 -9.73 31.04 -13.97
C ILE A 126 -9.44 32.54 -14.16
N GLU A 127 -10.09 33.42 -13.39
CA GLU A 127 -9.84 34.87 -13.43
C GLU A 127 -8.38 35.20 -13.15
N LYS A 128 -7.79 34.61 -12.10
CA LYS A 128 -6.35 34.76 -11.80
C LYS A 128 -5.44 34.23 -12.90
N THR A 129 -5.84 33.16 -13.58
CA THR A 129 -5.09 32.69 -14.76
C THR A 129 -5.20 33.70 -15.89
N LEU A 130 -6.38 34.27 -16.13
CA LEU A 130 -6.57 35.32 -17.15
C LEU A 130 -5.75 36.57 -16.84
N ASP A 131 -5.59 36.96 -15.57
CA ASP A 131 -4.75 38.09 -15.17
C ASP A 131 -3.26 37.92 -15.56
N ILE A 132 -2.79 36.67 -15.72
CA ILE A 132 -1.43 36.34 -16.18
C ILE A 132 -1.39 36.26 -17.71
N VAL A 133 -2.41 35.67 -18.32
CA VAL A 133 -2.46 35.40 -19.77
C VAL A 133 -2.73 36.69 -20.56
N GLN A 134 -3.63 37.55 -20.10
CA GLN A 134 -4.07 38.74 -20.84
C GLN A 134 -2.95 39.79 -21.08
N PRO A 135 -2.07 40.10 -20.11
CA PRO A 135 -0.94 41.02 -20.35
C PRO A 135 0.03 40.50 -21.42
N GLU A 136 0.32 39.20 -21.41
CA GLU A 136 1.21 38.57 -22.40
C GLU A 136 0.59 38.60 -23.80
N LEU A 137 -0.72 38.31 -23.91
CA LEU A 137 -1.45 38.46 -25.17
C LEU A 137 -1.47 39.91 -25.69
N SER A 138 -1.55 40.88 -24.79
CA SER A 138 -1.55 42.30 -25.14
C SER A 138 -0.17 42.80 -25.61
N SER A 139 0.89 42.09 -25.22
CA SER A 139 2.28 42.37 -25.60
C SER A 139 2.73 41.54 -26.82
N ASP A 140 1.79 40.90 -27.52
CA ASP A 140 2.02 39.97 -28.64
C ASP A 140 2.89 38.73 -28.30
N ASN A 141 3.02 38.40 -27.00
CA ASN A 141 3.77 37.24 -26.51
C ASN A 141 2.87 36.00 -26.37
N TYR A 142 2.34 35.49 -27.48
CA TYR A 142 1.40 34.35 -27.48
C TYR A 142 1.99 33.07 -26.84
N TYR A 143 3.28 32.81 -27.04
CA TYR A 143 3.95 31.65 -26.42
C TYR A 143 3.93 31.73 -24.89
N GLN A 144 4.28 32.89 -24.32
CA GLN A 144 4.30 33.08 -22.87
C GLN A 144 2.90 33.05 -22.27
N ALA A 145 1.91 33.58 -23.00
CA ALA A 145 0.50 33.49 -22.61
C ALA A 145 0.05 32.03 -22.47
N VAL A 146 0.38 31.17 -23.43
CA VAL A 146 0.01 29.74 -23.40
C VAL A 146 0.79 28.96 -22.34
N SER A 147 2.10 29.18 -22.23
CA SER A 147 2.90 28.52 -21.19
C SER A 147 2.47 28.95 -19.78
N GLY A 148 2.21 30.25 -19.56
CA GLY A 148 1.68 30.75 -18.29
C GLY A 148 0.31 30.15 -17.93
N PHE A 149 -0.53 29.89 -18.93
CA PHE A 149 -1.76 29.13 -18.73
C PHE A 149 -1.47 27.69 -18.26
N PHE A 150 -0.57 26.97 -18.92
CA PHE A 150 -0.21 25.60 -18.54
C PHE A 150 0.40 25.51 -17.13
N ASP A 151 1.34 26.39 -16.79
CA ASP A 151 1.93 26.46 -15.46
C ASP A 151 0.85 26.69 -14.39
N GLN A 152 -0.06 27.63 -14.65
CA GLN A 152 -1.10 27.96 -13.68
C GLN A 152 -2.11 26.82 -13.49
N VAL A 153 -2.43 26.07 -14.54
CA VAL A 153 -3.24 24.85 -14.45
C VAL A 153 -2.52 23.76 -13.66
N SER A 154 -1.22 23.53 -13.91
CA SER A 154 -0.41 22.56 -13.17
C SER A 154 -0.34 22.91 -11.68
N LYS A 155 -0.05 24.17 -11.36
CA LYS A 155 0.00 24.71 -10.01
C LYS A 155 -1.31 24.51 -9.26
N TYR A 156 -2.44 24.77 -9.90
CA TYR A 156 -3.76 24.60 -9.28
C TYR A 156 -4.17 23.13 -9.14
N TYR A 157 -3.71 22.27 -10.04
CA TYR A 157 -3.88 20.83 -9.90
C TYR A 157 -3.10 20.30 -8.69
N GLN A 158 -1.82 20.68 -8.55
CA GLN A 158 -0.96 20.30 -7.43
C GLN A 158 -1.44 20.86 -6.09
N ALA A 159 -1.90 22.11 -6.08
CA ALA A 159 -2.49 22.74 -4.88
C ALA A 159 -3.83 22.09 -4.46
N GLY A 160 -4.42 21.27 -5.32
CA GLY A 160 -5.69 20.60 -5.06
C GLY A 160 -6.90 21.52 -5.15
N ILE A 161 -8.07 20.95 -4.89
CA ILE A 161 -9.35 21.67 -4.88
C ILE A 161 -9.33 22.70 -3.73
N PRO A 162 -9.62 23.98 -3.99
CA PRO A 162 -9.58 25.01 -2.97
C PRO A 162 -10.56 24.68 -1.84
N THR A 163 -10.05 24.69 -0.61
CA THR A 163 -10.71 24.15 0.59
C THR A 163 -12.00 24.87 0.98
N THR A 164 -12.23 26.07 0.44
CA THR A 164 -13.32 26.98 0.81
C THR A 164 -14.71 26.45 0.42
N ARG A 165 -14.81 25.51 -0.54
CA ARG A 165 -16.10 24.86 -0.91
C ARG A 165 -15.90 23.36 -1.12
N LYS A 166 -16.00 22.59 -0.03
CA LYS A 166 -15.93 21.12 -0.04
C LYS A 166 -17.19 20.43 -0.63
N TYR A 167 -18.12 21.21 -1.19
CA TYR A 167 -19.38 20.74 -1.73
C TYR A 167 -19.71 21.50 -3.01
N THR A 168 -20.12 20.78 -4.04
CA THR A 168 -20.78 21.35 -5.21
C THR A 168 -22.24 20.92 -5.18
N VAL A 169 -23.14 21.89 -5.35
CA VAL A 169 -24.56 21.63 -5.55
C VAL A 169 -24.80 21.55 -7.05
N ASN A 170 -25.24 20.39 -7.55
CA ASN A 170 -25.66 20.27 -8.94
C ASN A 170 -26.93 21.09 -9.15
N SER A 171 -26.88 22.12 -10.00
CA SER A 171 -28.00 23.04 -10.26
C SER A 171 -29.22 22.38 -10.90
N GLN A 172 -29.10 21.15 -11.44
CA GLN A 172 -30.19 20.41 -12.08
C GLN A 172 -30.79 19.32 -11.18
N THR A 173 -30.03 18.76 -10.24
CA THR A 173 -30.48 17.62 -9.42
C THR A 173 -30.43 17.86 -7.91
N GLY A 174 -29.88 19.00 -7.45
CA GLY A 174 -29.75 19.33 -6.03
C GLY A 174 -28.75 18.44 -5.26
N ALA A 175 -28.09 17.50 -5.92
CA ALA A 175 -27.16 16.58 -5.28
C ALA A 175 -25.90 17.31 -4.79
N ILE A 176 -25.56 17.09 -3.52
CA ILE A 176 -24.39 17.64 -2.85
C ILE A 176 -23.25 16.63 -2.98
N THR A 177 -22.28 16.89 -3.85
CA THR A 177 -21.09 16.01 -3.96
C THR A 177 -19.95 16.56 -3.11
N PHE A 178 -19.55 15.78 -2.11
CA PHE A 178 -18.37 16.09 -1.29
C PHE A 178 -17.10 15.63 -2.00
N HIS A 179 -16.20 16.57 -2.29
CA HIS A 179 -14.91 16.25 -2.90
C HIS A 179 -13.87 16.03 -1.80
N ARG A 180 -13.44 14.78 -1.60
CA ARG A 180 -12.34 14.43 -0.71
C ARG A 180 -11.02 14.56 -1.48
N SER A 181 -10.18 15.50 -1.09
CA SER A 181 -8.79 15.56 -1.57
C SER A 181 -7.99 14.45 -0.88
N PHE A 182 -7.31 13.61 -1.65
CA PHE A 182 -6.35 12.64 -1.15
C PHE A 182 -5.09 13.40 -0.70
N GLN A 183 -5.04 13.78 0.57
CA GLN A 183 -3.84 14.40 1.14
C GLN A 183 -2.75 13.34 1.28
N PRO A 184 -1.49 13.60 0.89
CA PRO A 184 -0.40 12.62 1.03
C PRO A 184 -0.22 12.12 2.48
N LEU A 185 -0.62 12.94 3.46
CA LEU A 185 -0.69 12.56 4.88
C LEU A 185 -1.61 11.37 5.14
N SER A 186 -2.74 11.23 4.44
CA SER A 186 -3.66 10.09 4.65
C SER A 186 -3.05 8.78 4.18
N ILE A 187 -2.23 8.80 3.12
CA ILE A 187 -1.48 7.64 2.65
C ILE A 187 -0.47 7.21 3.72
N LEU A 188 0.26 8.17 4.30
CA LEU A 188 1.22 7.88 5.37
C LEU A 188 0.52 7.26 6.60
N ILE A 189 -0.62 7.81 7.02
CA ILE A 189 -1.42 7.25 8.12
C ILE A 189 -1.90 5.84 7.79
N ALA A 190 -2.36 5.59 6.57
CA ALA A 190 -2.79 4.25 6.14
C ALA A 190 -1.66 3.23 6.18
N VAL A 191 -0.44 3.61 5.75
CA VAL A 191 0.76 2.77 5.83
C VAL A 191 1.14 2.48 7.28
N VAL A 192 1.04 3.47 8.17
CA VAL A 192 1.32 3.27 9.60
C VAL A 192 0.31 2.30 10.23
N ILE A 193 -0.99 2.44 9.93
CA ILE A 193 -2.02 1.54 10.44
C ILE A 193 -1.81 0.10 9.94
N SER A 194 -1.43 -0.08 8.67
CA SER A 194 -1.17 -1.42 8.13
C SER A 194 0.04 -2.08 8.80
N LEU A 195 1.11 -1.32 9.07
CA LEU A 195 2.27 -1.81 9.81
C LEU A 195 1.93 -2.20 11.25
N ILE A 196 1.08 -1.42 11.94
CA ILE A 196 0.62 -1.75 13.29
C ILE A 196 -0.21 -3.05 13.29
N ALA A 197 -1.13 -3.20 12.34
CA ALA A 197 -1.93 -4.42 12.21
C ALA A 197 -1.07 -5.67 11.92
N ALA A 198 -0.12 -5.55 11.00
CA ALA A 198 0.80 -6.65 10.64
C ALA A 198 1.73 -7.04 11.80
N SER A 199 2.31 -6.04 12.48
CA SER A 199 3.17 -6.29 13.65
C SER A 199 2.38 -6.91 14.81
N GLY A 200 1.15 -6.46 15.07
CA GLY A 200 0.27 -7.06 16.07
C GLY A 200 -0.06 -8.53 15.77
N PHE A 201 -0.28 -8.89 14.50
CA PHE A 201 -0.53 -10.27 14.08
C PHE A 201 0.69 -11.17 14.33
N VAL A 202 1.88 -10.75 13.88
CA VAL A 202 3.14 -11.50 14.10
C VAL A 202 3.46 -11.62 15.59
N TRP A 203 3.24 -10.56 16.36
CA TRP A 203 3.45 -10.54 17.81
C TRP A 203 2.53 -11.56 18.52
N THR A 204 1.26 -11.64 18.11
CA THR A 204 0.29 -12.59 18.69
C THR A 204 0.72 -14.04 18.45
N ILE A 205 1.18 -14.35 17.23
CA ILE A 205 1.71 -15.67 16.89
C ILE A 205 2.95 -15.98 17.75
N TYR A 206 3.89 -15.03 17.86
CA TYR A 206 5.10 -15.20 18.64
C TYR A 206 4.80 -15.44 20.13
N ARG A 207 3.86 -14.69 20.73
CA ARG A 207 3.43 -14.91 22.12
C ARG A 207 2.81 -16.29 22.33
N ARG A 208 1.95 -16.73 21.41
CA ARG A 208 1.34 -18.07 21.46
C ARG A 208 2.41 -19.17 21.43
N TYR A 209 3.43 -19.04 20.59
CA TYR A 209 4.53 -20.02 20.54
C TYR A 209 5.43 -19.99 21.78
N GLN A 210 5.61 -18.83 22.42
CA GLN A 210 6.39 -18.73 23.65
C GLN A 210 5.64 -19.21 24.91
N MET A 211 4.36 -19.60 24.79
CA MET A 211 3.49 -20.00 25.91
C MET A 211 3.51 -19.00 27.07
N LYS A 212 3.78 -17.71 26.79
CA LYS A 212 3.82 -16.63 27.79
C LYS A 212 2.44 -16.10 28.16
N ASP A 213 1.40 -16.65 27.56
CA ASP A 213 0.03 -16.31 27.89
C ASP A 213 -0.35 -17.11 29.15
N ALA A 214 -0.79 -16.42 30.20
CA ALA A 214 -1.03 -16.99 31.54
C ALA A 214 -2.04 -18.18 31.58
N HIS A 215 -2.72 -18.46 30.46
CA HIS A 215 -3.70 -19.54 30.31
C HIS A 215 -3.19 -20.71 29.42
N ALA A 216 -1.95 -20.65 28.91
CA ALA A 216 -1.36 -21.70 28.09
C ALA A 216 -0.85 -22.87 28.96
N VAL A 217 -1.77 -23.58 29.63
CA VAL A 217 -1.44 -24.83 30.33
C VAL A 217 -1.39 -25.95 29.28
N TRP A 218 -0.17 -26.41 28.97
CA TRP A 218 0.02 -27.55 28.07
C TRP A 218 -0.46 -28.84 28.73
N ARG A 219 -1.71 -29.24 28.48
CA ARG A 219 -2.23 -30.56 28.85
C ARG A 219 -1.81 -31.58 27.79
N TYR A 220 -0.67 -32.23 28.00
CA TYR A 220 -0.29 -33.38 27.20
C TYR A 220 -1.16 -34.57 27.61
N ASP A 221 -1.97 -35.09 26.69
CA ASP A 221 -2.81 -36.25 26.94
C ASP A 221 -1.98 -37.53 26.88
N TYR A 222 -1.43 -37.91 28.04
CA TYR A 222 -0.62 -39.11 28.21
C TYR A 222 -1.39 -40.40 27.88
N GLY A 223 -2.72 -40.39 27.93
CA GLY A 223 -3.55 -41.56 27.60
C GLY A 223 -3.61 -41.87 26.11
N ARG A 224 -3.48 -40.84 25.25
CA ARG A 224 -3.61 -41.00 23.79
C ARG A 224 -2.28 -41.00 23.05
N ASN A 225 -1.26 -40.31 23.58
CA ASN A 225 0.03 -40.14 22.92
C ASN A 225 1.21 -40.79 23.67
N GLY A 226 0.99 -41.30 24.88
CA GLY A 226 2.00 -42.03 25.65
C GLY A 226 1.98 -43.52 25.30
N ASN A 227 3.12 -44.06 24.87
CA ASN A 227 3.31 -45.51 24.73
C ASN A 227 4.21 -46.00 25.88
N LEU A 228 3.63 -46.70 26.84
CA LEU A 228 4.32 -47.29 27.98
C LEU A 228 4.44 -48.80 27.74
N GLN A 229 5.60 -49.25 27.28
CA GLN A 229 5.93 -50.67 27.18
C GLN A 229 6.67 -51.09 28.44
N LEU A 230 5.92 -51.64 29.40
CA LEU A 230 6.50 -52.24 30.60
C LEU A 230 6.95 -53.65 30.24
N HIS A 231 8.27 -53.85 30.15
CA HIS A 231 8.83 -55.19 30.01
C HIS A 231 8.91 -55.85 31.40
N GLN A 232 8.02 -56.80 31.66
CA GLN A 232 8.12 -57.67 32.83
C GLN A 232 9.28 -58.65 32.60
N ARG A 233 10.38 -58.44 33.33
CA ARG A 233 11.51 -59.37 33.36
C ARG A 233 11.39 -60.20 34.63
N GLU A 234 10.92 -61.44 34.49
CA GLU A 234 11.01 -62.45 35.54
C GLU A 234 12.27 -63.28 35.33
N ASP A 235 13.27 -63.07 36.20
CA ASP A 235 14.44 -63.95 36.26
C ASP A 235 14.06 -65.17 37.12
N ILE A 236 13.64 -66.26 36.46
CA ILE A 236 13.45 -67.57 37.09
C ILE A 236 14.81 -68.26 37.23
N LEU A 237 15.29 -68.37 38.46
CA LEU A 237 16.54 -69.07 38.79
C LEU A 237 16.37 -70.59 38.61
N VAL A 238 16.68 -71.10 37.41
CA VAL A 238 16.73 -72.54 37.14
C VAL A 238 18.09 -73.08 37.57
N ASN A 239 18.12 -74.24 38.24
CA ASN A 239 19.33 -74.93 38.70
C ASN A 239 19.98 -74.41 40.00
N THR A 240 19.19 -73.84 40.92
CA THR A 240 19.67 -73.60 42.29
C THR A 240 19.56 -74.89 43.10
N PHE A 241 20.67 -75.61 43.27
CA PHE A 241 20.75 -76.71 44.23
C PHE A 241 21.03 -76.15 45.62
N ILE A 242 19.98 -75.91 46.40
CA ILE A 242 20.11 -75.56 47.82
C ILE A 242 20.49 -76.84 48.56
N THR A 243 21.76 -76.98 48.95
CA THR A 243 22.18 -78.05 49.85
C THR A 243 22.01 -77.61 51.29
N THR A 244 20.91 -78.04 51.92
CA THR A 244 20.70 -77.79 53.35
C THR A 244 21.41 -78.88 54.16
N ARG A 245 22.46 -78.51 54.90
CA ARG A 245 23.06 -79.37 55.93
C ARG A 245 22.43 -79.03 57.28
N ILE A 246 21.94 -80.04 58.00
CA ILE A 246 21.55 -79.87 59.41
C ILE A 246 22.84 -79.65 60.21
N ILE A 247 22.99 -78.46 60.80
CA ILE A 247 24.01 -78.21 61.82
C ILE A 247 23.48 -78.87 63.11
N PRO A 248 24.12 -79.93 63.63
CA PRO A 248 23.70 -80.51 64.90
C PRO A 248 23.81 -79.44 65.98
N ARG A 249 22.71 -79.21 66.70
CA ARG A 249 22.72 -78.32 67.86
C ARG A 249 23.58 -78.97 68.93
N PRO A 250 24.53 -78.26 69.56
CA PRO A 250 25.19 -78.79 70.73
C PRO A 250 24.12 -79.14 71.76
N SER A 251 24.13 -80.40 72.21
CA SER A 251 23.39 -80.78 73.41
C SER A 251 23.86 -79.85 74.52
N SER A 252 22.89 -79.20 75.17
CA SER A 252 23.13 -78.35 76.31
C SER A 252 23.71 -79.18 77.45
N ASP A 253 25.03 -79.27 77.48
CA ASP A 253 25.79 -79.50 78.69
C ASP A 253 26.80 -78.37 78.85
N ASN A 254 26.90 -77.96 80.10
CA ASN A 254 27.52 -76.74 80.59
C ASN A 254 29.01 -76.58 80.22
N ASN A 255 29.46 -75.33 80.36
CA ASN A 255 30.82 -74.79 80.26
C ASN A 255 31.35 -74.58 78.83
N SER A 256 32.25 -73.64 78.54
CA SER A 256 32.75 -72.39 79.12
C SER A 256 33.81 -71.91 78.12
N PHE A 257 33.99 -70.59 77.95
CA PHE A 257 35.13 -69.95 77.27
C PHE A 257 35.21 -70.24 75.74
N SER A 258 35.77 -69.45 74.83
CA SER A 258 36.47 -68.16 74.77
C SER A 258 36.63 -67.81 73.28
N ASP A 259 36.81 -66.52 72.99
CA ASP A 259 37.61 -65.94 71.89
C ASP A 259 37.17 -65.95 70.41
N GLY A 260 37.47 -64.80 69.77
CA GLY A 260 37.73 -64.63 68.33
C GLY A 260 36.57 -64.05 67.51
N SER A 261 36.46 -62.74 67.26
CA SER A 261 37.25 -61.87 66.35
C SER A 261 37.10 -62.16 64.84
N GLY A 262 36.76 -61.10 64.09
CA GLY A 262 36.86 -61.01 62.62
C GLY A 262 35.50 -61.10 61.90
N GLY A 263 35.06 -60.19 61.04
CA GLY A 263 35.74 -59.10 60.36
C GLY A 263 35.31 -59.07 58.88
N GLY A 264 34.54 -58.05 58.49
CA GLY A 264 34.28 -57.65 57.09
C GLY A 264 33.35 -58.59 56.29
N ARG A 265 32.82 -58.22 55.12
CA ARG A 265 32.80 -56.98 54.33
C ARG A 265 32.00 -57.32 53.06
N SER A 266 31.23 -56.35 52.56
CA SER A 266 30.85 -56.06 51.16
C SER A 266 30.91 -57.18 50.10
N PHE A 267 29.83 -57.33 49.31
CA PHE A 267 29.70 -56.76 47.97
C PHE A 267 28.21 -56.47 47.69
#